data_AF-A0AAD4C3Z4-F1
#
_entry.id   AF-A0AAD4C3Z4-F1
#
_cell.length_a   1.000
_cell.length_b   1.000
_cell.length_c   1.000
_cell.angle_alpha   90.00
_cell.angle_beta   90.00
_cell.angle_gamma   90.00
#
_symmetry.space_group_name_H-M   'P 1'
#
loop_
_entity.id
_entity.type
_entity.pdbx_description
1 polymer ?
#
loop_
_entity_poly.entity_id
_entity_poly.type
_entity_poly.pdbx_seq_one_letter_code
_entity_poly.pdbx_strand_id
1 'polypeptide(L)'
;MYQQFSATAPPDYEHNTLMGSLSAGPSTVAPHATTTTPILHQKPPPLVATGDWAHELVQLAKTAELKKHSLTLQLHTAHVVSAHASLEQKDKAIQDLREQKNKLDSERIRLLNALAEINSDRDKADLLEASISRECAELRQHVAVLQDGEYAAAKSEVDRLRQELGQAPLPPLQATLDEKTSQYLRDRRVNGEKRSAGDVSLSQEAPSGTTKRPRGRPKGSKNRASRTGGNASGGA
;
A
#
# COMPACT_ATOMS: atom_id res chain seq x y z
N MET A 1 -36.55 -18.46 -17.04
CA MET A 1 -36.47 -17.19 -16.31
C MET A 1 -34.99 -16.79 -16.29
N TYR A 2 -34.52 -16.09 -17.33
CA TYR A 2 -33.10 -15.75 -17.51
C TYR A 2 -32.81 -14.40 -16.83
N GLN A 3 -31.94 -14.40 -15.82
CA GLN A 3 -31.41 -13.15 -15.25
C GLN A 3 -30.35 -12.57 -16.18
N GLN A 4 -30.64 -11.37 -16.69
CA GLN A 4 -29.68 -10.49 -17.35
C GLN A 4 -28.79 -9.86 -16.28
N PHE A 5 -27.48 -10.04 -16.38
CA PHE A 5 -26.50 -9.25 -15.63
C PHE A 5 -26.12 -8.03 -16.48
N SER A 6 -26.58 -6.86 -16.05
CA SER A 6 -26.19 -5.58 -16.59
C SER A 6 -24.73 -5.29 -16.24
N ALA A 7 -23.91 -5.02 -17.26
CA ALA A 7 -22.54 -4.56 -17.10
C ALA A 7 -22.52 -3.10 -16.65
N THR A 8 -22.02 -2.86 -15.43
CA THR A 8 -21.75 -1.52 -14.91
C THR A 8 -20.42 -1.02 -15.49
N ALA A 9 -20.45 0.08 -16.24
CA ALA A 9 -19.26 0.74 -16.78
C ALA A 9 -18.39 1.34 -15.66
N PRO A 10 -17.05 1.39 -15.82
CA PRO A 10 -16.18 2.04 -14.86
C PRO A 10 -16.29 3.58 -14.94
N PRO A 11 -16.06 4.31 -13.84
CA PRO A 11 -16.13 5.77 -13.83
C PRO A 11 -14.91 6.37 -14.54
N ASP A 12 -15.20 7.30 -15.45
CA ASP A 12 -14.23 8.21 -16.06
C ASP A 12 -13.51 9.02 -14.98
N TYR A 13 -12.21 8.79 -14.83
CA TYR A 13 -11.32 9.66 -14.06
C TYR A 13 -10.79 10.79 -14.96
N GLU A 14 -11.67 11.72 -15.29
CA GLU A 14 -11.32 13.03 -15.85
C GLU A 14 -11.62 14.11 -14.81
N HIS A 15 -10.57 14.64 -14.16
CA HIS A 15 -10.42 16.03 -13.66
C HIS A 15 -9.14 16.09 -12.80
N ASN A 16 -8.00 16.58 -13.28
CA ASN A 16 -7.63 17.98 -13.56
C ASN A 16 -7.49 18.85 -12.29
N THR A 17 -6.25 19.15 -11.86
CA THR A 17 -5.82 20.39 -11.14
C THR A 17 -4.27 20.40 -11.15
N LEU A 18 -3.59 21.20 -11.98
CA LEU A 18 -3.23 22.63 -11.86
C LEU A 18 -2.15 22.96 -10.80
N MET A 19 -1.17 23.76 -11.24
CA MET A 19 -0.20 24.59 -10.48
C MET A 19 1.11 23.95 -10.01
N GLY A 20 2.18 24.34 -10.70
CA GLY A 20 3.57 24.13 -10.28
C GLY A 20 4.56 24.88 -11.16
N SER A 21 4.28 26.16 -11.43
CA SER A 21 5.21 27.10 -12.06
C SER A 21 6.50 27.20 -11.24
N LEU A 22 7.61 26.70 -11.77
CA LEU A 22 8.94 27.21 -11.47
C LEU A 22 9.68 27.45 -12.79
N SER A 23 9.39 28.63 -13.34
CA SER A 23 10.25 29.36 -14.25
C SER A 23 11.63 29.56 -13.61
N ALA A 24 12.63 28.77 -14.02
CA ALA A 24 14.04 29.08 -13.84
C ALA A 24 14.57 29.55 -15.21
N GLY A 25 14.66 30.87 -15.38
CA GLY A 25 15.01 31.51 -16.64
C GLY A 25 16.45 31.19 -17.09
N PRO A 26 16.71 31.11 -18.40
CA PRO A 26 18.06 31.26 -18.90
C PRO A 26 18.50 32.72 -18.67
N SER A 27 19.55 32.88 -17.88
CA SER A 27 20.22 34.14 -17.62
C SER A 27 20.71 34.72 -18.95
N THR A 28 19.99 35.70 -19.49
CA THR A 28 20.38 36.48 -20.67
C THR A 28 21.51 37.41 -20.25
N VAL A 29 22.76 37.02 -20.53
CA VAL A 29 23.90 37.93 -20.42
C VAL A 29 23.76 38.98 -21.52
N ALA A 30 23.41 40.20 -21.13
CA ALA A 30 23.31 41.36 -21.99
C ALA A 30 24.68 41.74 -22.58
N PRO A 31 24.78 42.10 -23.88
CA PRO A 31 25.97 42.74 -24.40
C PRO A 31 26.07 44.17 -23.86
N HIS A 32 27.21 44.50 -23.24
CA HIS A 32 27.50 45.83 -22.74
C HIS A 32 27.50 46.89 -23.85
N ALA A 33 26.79 47.99 -23.59
CA ALA A 33 26.72 49.18 -24.42
C ALA A 33 28.10 49.81 -24.62
N THR A 34 28.38 50.17 -25.87
CA THR A 34 29.58 50.90 -26.29
C THR A 34 29.42 52.38 -25.93
N THR A 35 30.31 52.90 -25.09
CA THR A 35 30.44 54.34 -24.80
C THR A 35 31.15 55.03 -25.97
N THR A 36 30.42 55.92 -26.64
CA THR A 36 30.90 56.85 -27.68
C THR A 36 31.66 58.03 -27.06
N THR A 37 32.91 58.23 -27.47
CA THR A 37 33.66 59.49 -27.29
C THR A 37 33.58 60.32 -28.58
N PRO A 38 33.35 61.64 -28.52
CA PRO A 38 33.33 62.51 -29.69
C PRO A 38 34.76 62.98 -30.02
N ILE A 39 35.23 62.74 -31.24
CA ILE A 39 36.46 63.35 -31.77
C ILE A 39 36.11 64.18 -32.99
N LEU A 40 36.69 65.37 -33.00
CA LEU A 40 36.45 66.55 -33.83
C LEU A 40 36.61 66.33 -35.34
N HIS A 41 35.87 67.19 -36.06
CA HIS A 41 35.84 67.35 -37.51
C HIS A 41 37.24 67.57 -38.13
N GLN A 42 37.63 66.68 -39.05
CA GLN A 42 38.48 67.01 -40.18
C GLN A 42 37.77 66.55 -41.46
N LYS A 43 37.51 67.50 -42.37
CA LYS A 43 36.85 67.28 -43.65
C LYS A 43 37.74 66.39 -44.52
N PRO A 44 37.36 65.14 -44.84
CA PRO A 44 38.20 64.28 -45.65
C PRO A 44 38.26 64.80 -47.10
N PRO A 45 39.43 64.70 -47.76
CA PRO A 45 39.55 64.99 -49.19
C PRO A 45 38.60 64.09 -49.99
N PRO A 46 38.18 64.51 -51.20
CA PRO A 46 37.25 63.74 -52.01
C PRO A 46 37.87 62.37 -52.31
N LEU A 47 37.35 61.33 -51.65
CA LEU A 47 37.63 59.93 -51.92
C LEU A 47 37.14 59.63 -53.34
N VAL A 48 38.02 59.82 -54.32
CA VAL A 48 37.85 59.22 -55.63
C VAL A 48 37.97 57.72 -55.40
N ALA A 49 36.86 56.99 -55.59
CA ALA A 49 36.79 55.54 -55.42
C ALA A 49 37.63 54.83 -56.50
N THR A 50 38.94 54.81 -56.33
CA THR A 50 39.86 53.90 -57.02
C THR A 50 39.94 52.59 -56.23
N GLY A 51 38.78 51.93 -56.04
CA GLY A 51 38.65 50.69 -55.30
C GLY A 51 37.51 49.84 -55.86
N ASP A 52 37.70 48.53 -55.88
CA ASP A 52 36.86 47.53 -56.53
C ASP A 52 35.53 47.32 -55.78
N TRP A 53 34.66 48.34 -55.76
CA TRP A 53 33.40 48.36 -55.01
C TRP A 53 32.46 47.19 -55.34
N ALA A 54 32.54 46.70 -56.58
CA ALA A 54 31.80 45.53 -57.02
C ALA A 54 32.22 44.27 -56.24
N HIS A 55 33.51 44.12 -55.95
CA HIS A 55 34.05 43.03 -55.15
C HIS A 55 33.56 43.10 -53.70
N GLU A 56 33.62 44.29 -53.09
CA GLU A 56 33.16 44.51 -51.71
C GLU A 56 31.66 44.21 -51.55
N LEU A 57 30.83 44.61 -52.52
CA LEU A 57 29.40 44.32 -52.50
C LEU A 57 29.13 42.80 -52.58
N VAL A 58 29.86 42.09 -53.45
CA VAL A 58 29.77 40.62 -53.55
C VAL A 58 30.22 39.95 -52.26
N GLN A 59 31.30 40.43 -51.62
CA GLN A 59 31.75 39.92 -50.32
C GLN A 59 30.70 40.15 -49.22
N LEU A 60 30.08 41.33 -49.19
CA LEU A 60 29.04 41.66 -48.22
C LEU A 60 27.82 40.74 -48.39
N ALA A 61 27.38 40.51 -49.63
CA ALA A 61 26.28 39.59 -49.93
C ALA A 61 26.60 38.15 -49.48
N LYS A 62 27.79 37.63 -49.80
CA LYS A 62 28.23 36.30 -49.34
C LYS A 62 28.29 36.20 -47.82
N THR A 63 28.75 37.28 -47.15
CA THR A 63 28.80 37.34 -45.69
C THR A 63 27.40 37.35 -45.07
N ALA A 64 26.45 38.06 -45.67
CA ALA A 64 25.06 38.08 -45.23
C ALA A 64 24.39 36.70 -45.42
N GLU A 65 24.63 36.04 -46.56
CA GLU A 65 24.13 34.70 -46.84
C GLU A 65 24.73 33.66 -45.87
N LEU A 66 26.04 33.72 -45.61
CA LEU A 66 26.69 32.87 -44.62
C LEU A 66 26.09 33.06 -43.21
N LYS A 67 25.86 34.31 -42.80
CA LYS A 67 25.21 34.61 -41.50
C LYS A 67 23.79 34.05 -41.42
N LYS A 68 23.01 34.15 -42.50
CA LYS A 68 21.68 33.53 -42.60
C LYS A 68 21.77 32.01 -42.40
N HIS A 69 22.65 31.32 -43.12
CA HIS A 69 22.82 29.88 -42.96
C HIS A 69 23.32 29.48 -41.57
N SER A 70 24.24 30.25 -40.99
CA SER A 70 24.75 30.02 -39.64
C SER A 70 23.61 30.13 -38.60
N LEU A 71 22.76 31.15 -38.71
CA LEU A 71 21.60 31.31 -37.83
C LEU A 71 20.60 30.17 -37.98
N THR A 72 20.28 29.76 -39.21
CA THR A 72 19.40 28.61 -39.47
C THR A 72 19.95 27.33 -38.83
N LEU A 73 21.26 27.08 -38.95
CA LEU A 73 21.91 25.93 -38.33
C LEU A 73 21.85 25.99 -36.80
N GLN A 74 22.07 27.17 -36.20
CA GLN A 74 21.94 27.36 -34.74
C GLN A 74 20.51 27.06 -34.26
N LEU A 75 19.50 27.52 -34.98
CA LEU A 75 18.10 27.26 -34.65
C LEU A 75 17.76 25.77 -34.73
N HIS A 76 18.18 25.09 -35.80
CA HIS A 76 18.01 23.64 -35.90
C HIS A 76 18.75 22.89 -34.79
N THR A 77 19.97 23.33 -34.45
CA THR A 77 20.74 22.74 -33.34
C THR A 77 19.98 22.86 -32.02
N ALA A 78 19.42 24.04 -31.72
CA ALA A 78 18.62 24.25 -30.51
C ALA A 78 17.37 23.35 -30.49
N HIS A 79 16.69 23.19 -31.62
CA HIS A 79 15.53 22.29 -31.73
C HIS A 79 15.93 20.83 -31.50
N VAL A 80 17.03 20.36 -32.08
CA VAL A 80 17.55 18.99 -31.88
C VAL A 80 17.90 18.75 -30.41
N VAL A 81 18.61 19.67 -29.78
CA VAL A 81 18.98 19.56 -28.36
C VAL A 81 17.74 19.54 -27.46
N SER A 82 16.78 20.42 -27.70
CA SER A 82 15.52 20.45 -26.94
C SER A 82 14.71 19.17 -27.11
N ALA A 83 14.63 18.64 -28.34
CA ALA A 83 13.95 17.37 -28.61
C ALA A 83 14.65 16.20 -27.90
N HIS A 84 15.99 16.20 -27.89
CA HIS A 84 16.79 15.18 -27.21
C HIS A 84 16.55 15.19 -25.69
N ALA A 85 16.58 16.36 -25.06
CA ALA A 85 16.29 16.48 -23.63
C ALA A 85 14.86 15.98 -23.28
N SER A 86 13.89 16.27 -24.14
CA SER A 86 12.52 15.76 -23.95
C SER A 86 12.45 14.23 -24.12
N LEU A 87 13.22 13.66 -25.04
CA LEU A 87 13.29 12.22 -25.26
C LEU A 87 13.90 11.52 -24.03
N GLU A 88 15.02 12.00 -23.51
CA GLU A 88 15.65 11.47 -22.30
C GLU A 88 14.72 11.51 -21.08
N GLN A 89 13.98 12.61 -20.91
CA GLN A 89 13.00 12.73 -19.83
C GLN A 89 11.88 11.69 -19.96
N LYS A 90 11.39 11.45 -21.18
CA LYS A 90 10.35 10.45 -21.44
C LYS A 90 10.87 9.02 -21.24
N ASP A 91 12.10 8.73 -21.67
CA ASP A 91 12.72 7.42 -21.48
C ASP A 91 12.89 7.09 -19.99
N LYS A 92 13.34 8.08 -19.20
CA LYS A 92 13.39 7.94 -17.74
C LYS A 92 11.99 7.67 -17.15
N ALA A 93 10.98 8.42 -17.56
CA ALA A 93 9.61 8.20 -17.09
C ALA A 93 9.08 6.80 -17.47
N ILE A 94 9.41 6.30 -18.67
CA ILE A 94 9.07 4.93 -19.09
C ILE A 94 9.76 3.90 -18.20
N GLN A 95 11.03 4.12 -17.84
CA GLN A 95 11.75 3.24 -16.93
C GLN A 95 11.10 3.22 -15.54
N ASP A 96 10.82 4.39 -14.96
CA ASP A 96 10.17 4.52 -13.66
C ASP A 96 8.81 3.78 -13.64
N LEU A 97 8.01 3.92 -14.70
CA LEU A 97 6.73 3.22 -14.84
C LEU A 97 6.89 1.70 -14.95
N ARG A 98 7.92 1.21 -15.65
CA ARG A 98 8.22 -0.23 -15.74
C ARG A 98 8.61 -0.80 -14.37
N GLU A 99 9.41 -0.08 -13.59
CA GLU A 99 9.79 -0.49 -12.24
C GLU A 99 8.60 -0.53 -11.28
N GLN A 100 7.73 0.50 -11.32
CA GLN A 100 6.50 0.52 -10.54
C GLN A 100 5.57 -0.64 -10.90
N LYS A 101 5.40 -0.93 -12.21
CA LYS A 101 4.62 -2.07 -12.68
C LYS A 101 5.17 -3.39 -12.14
N ASN A 102 6.48 -3.62 -12.24
CA ASN A 102 7.11 -4.85 -11.75
C ASN A 102 6.92 -5.04 -10.23
N LYS A 103 6.96 -3.94 -9.46
CA LYS A 103 6.68 -3.96 -8.02
C LYS A 103 5.24 -4.37 -7.73
N LEU A 104 4.28 -3.78 -8.44
CA LEU A 104 2.86 -4.13 -8.30
C LEU A 104 2.58 -5.58 -8.71
N ASP A 105 3.19 -6.07 -9.79
CA ASP A 105 3.06 -7.46 -10.22
C ASP A 105 3.61 -8.44 -9.17
N SER A 106 4.73 -8.09 -8.52
CA SER A 106 5.30 -8.90 -7.42
C SER A 106 4.38 -8.95 -6.20
N GLU A 107 3.79 -7.81 -5.81
CA GLU A 107 2.82 -7.76 -4.72
C GLU A 107 1.53 -8.52 -5.06
N ARG A 108 1.05 -8.42 -6.30
CA ARG A 108 -0.09 -9.21 -6.79
C ARG A 108 0.15 -10.71 -6.62
N ILE A 109 1.32 -11.19 -7.03
CA ILE A 109 1.70 -12.61 -6.88
C ILE A 109 1.76 -12.99 -5.39
N ARG A 110 2.38 -12.16 -4.54
CA ARG A 110 2.46 -12.40 -3.09
C ARG A 110 1.08 -12.53 -2.45
N LEU A 111 0.15 -11.63 -2.78
CA LEU A 111 -1.22 -11.65 -2.26
C LEU A 111 -2.02 -12.86 -2.75
N LEU A 112 -1.85 -13.26 -4.02
CA LEU A 112 -2.49 -14.46 -4.55
C LEU A 112 -2.01 -15.73 -3.83
N ASN A 113 -0.72 -15.82 -3.51
CA ASN A 113 -0.17 -16.94 -2.75
C ASN A 113 -0.74 -16.97 -1.32
N ALA A 114 -0.80 -15.82 -0.64
CA ALA A 114 -1.40 -15.73 0.69
C ALA A 114 -2.89 -16.12 0.69
N LEU A 115 -3.65 -15.73 -0.34
CA LEU A 115 -5.04 -16.13 -0.48
C LEU A 115 -5.18 -17.64 -0.71
N ALA A 116 -4.28 -18.25 -1.49
CA ALA A 116 -4.27 -19.69 -1.71
C ALA A 116 -3.99 -20.45 -0.39
N GLU A 117 -3.07 -19.96 0.44
CA GLU A 117 -2.77 -20.51 1.76
C GLU A 117 -3.99 -20.45 2.70
N ILE A 118 -4.64 -19.28 2.80
CA ILE A 118 -5.86 -19.11 3.62
C ILE A 118 -6.97 -20.08 3.17
N ASN A 119 -7.16 -20.25 1.87
CA ASN A 119 -8.14 -21.20 1.36
C ASN A 119 -7.79 -22.64 1.75
N SER A 120 -6.51 -23.03 1.63
CA SER A 120 -6.05 -24.36 2.06
C SER A 120 -6.30 -24.60 3.55
N ASP A 121 -6.01 -23.60 4.40
CA ASP A 121 -6.23 -23.72 5.85
C ASP A 121 -7.71 -23.74 6.22
N ARG A 122 -8.56 -22.99 5.52
CA ARG A 122 -10.01 -23.11 5.66
C ARG A 122 -10.48 -24.52 5.33
N ASP A 123 -10.05 -25.07 4.19
CA ASP A 123 -10.47 -26.41 3.77
C ASP A 123 -10.00 -27.49 4.77
N LYS A 124 -8.82 -27.33 5.40
CA LYS A 124 -8.37 -28.18 6.51
C LYS A 124 -9.26 -28.03 7.75
N ALA A 125 -9.62 -26.80 8.12
CA ALA A 125 -10.49 -26.53 9.26
C ALA A 125 -11.88 -27.14 9.06
N ASP A 126 -12.46 -27.02 7.87
CA ASP A 126 -13.74 -27.63 7.51
C ASP A 126 -13.68 -29.16 7.64
N LEU A 127 -12.57 -29.78 7.23
CA LEU A 127 -12.37 -31.24 7.35
C LEU A 127 -12.25 -31.67 8.82
N LEU A 128 -11.53 -30.91 9.65
CA LEU A 128 -11.42 -31.17 11.08
C LEU A 128 -12.76 -30.97 11.80
N GLU A 129 -13.50 -29.91 11.46
CA GLU A 129 -14.84 -29.66 12.00
C GLU A 129 -15.79 -30.82 11.67
N ALA A 130 -15.78 -31.29 10.42
CA ALA A 130 -16.60 -32.43 10.00
C ALA A 130 -16.23 -33.72 10.77
N SER A 131 -14.94 -33.97 11.01
CA SER A 131 -14.47 -35.12 11.80
C SER A 131 -14.96 -35.03 13.25
N ILE A 132 -14.69 -33.91 13.92
CA ILE A 132 -15.07 -33.70 15.32
C ILE A 132 -16.59 -33.73 15.48
N SER A 133 -17.34 -33.18 14.53
CA SER A 133 -18.81 -33.22 14.54
C SER A 133 -19.34 -34.65 14.48
N ARG A 134 -18.73 -35.50 13.64
CA ARG A 134 -19.09 -36.93 13.57
C ARG A 134 -18.76 -37.66 14.86
N GLU A 135 -17.55 -37.48 15.40
CA GLU A 135 -17.14 -38.08 16.67
C GLU A 135 -18.04 -37.62 17.83
N CYS A 136 -18.44 -36.36 17.87
CA CYS A 136 -19.40 -35.86 18.84
C CYS A 136 -20.77 -36.52 18.72
N ALA A 137 -21.25 -36.76 17.50
CA ALA A 137 -22.51 -37.46 17.27
C ALA A 137 -22.43 -38.92 17.73
N GLU A 138 -21.34 -39.62 17.39
CA GLU A 138 -21.08 -41.00 17.82
C GLU A 138 -20.98 -41.11 19.35
N LEU A 139 -20.26 -40.21 20.01
CA LEU A 139 -20.16 -40.20 21.47
C LEU A 139 -21.50 -39.91 22.14
N ARG A 140 -22.30 -38.98 21.61
CA ARG A 140 -23.66 -38.72 22.12
C ARG A 140 -24.55 -39.94 21.98
N GLN A 141 -24.49 -40.63 20.84
CA GLN A 141 -25.22 -41.87 20.62
C GLN A 141 -24.76 -42.97 21.60
N HIS A 142 -23.45 -43.12 21.79
CA HIS A 142 -22.91 -44.11 22.72
C HIS A 142 -23.33 -43.85 24.17
N VAL A 143 -23.30 -42.58 24.60
CA VAL A 143 -23.80 -42.16 25.93
C VAL A 143 -25.28 -42.51 26.07
N ALA A 144 -26.11 -42.22 25.07
CA ALA A 144 -27.54 -42.56 25.11
C ALA A 144 -27.77 -44.07 25.26
N VAL A 145 -27.05 -44.90 24.49
CA VAL A 145 -27.13 -46.36 24.59
C VAL A 145 -26.76 -46.86 25.99
N LEU A 146 -25.69 -46.34 26.59
CA LEU A 146 -25.28 -46.72 27.94
C LEU A 146 -26.29 -46.27 29.00
N GLN A 147 -26.82 -45.06 28.87
CA GLN A 147 -27.78 -44.47 29.80
C GLN A 147 -29.11 -45.24 29.82
N ASP A 148 -29.65 -45.55 28.65
CA ASP A 148 -30.96 -46.21 28.50
C ASP A 148 -30.87 -47.74 28.66
N GLY A 149 -29.69 -48.32 28.44
CA GLY A 149 -29.45 -49.77 28.54
C GLY A 149 -28.94 -50.20 29.91
N GLU A 150 -27.66 -50.52 29.98
CA GLU A 150 -27.02 -51.18 31.13
C GLU A 150 -27.10 -50.34 32.41
N TYR A 151 -26.92 -49.02 32.30
CA TYR A 151 -26.97 -48.14 33.47
C TYR A 151 -28.36 -48.09 34.10
N ALA A 152 -29.41 -47.92 33.29
CA ALA A 152 -30.79 -47.89 33.80
C ALA A 152 -31.18 -49.21 34.47
N ALA A 153 -30.85 -50.34 33.87
CA ALA A 153 -31.10 -51.66 34.43
C ALA A 153 -30.37 -51.85 35.78
N ALA A 154 -29.07 -51.52 35.83
CA ALA A 154 -28.28 -51.61 37.05
C ALA A 154 -28.79 -50.66 38.15
N LYS A 155 -29.16 -49.42 37.80
CA LYS A 155 -29.72 -48.45 38.75
C LYS A 155 -31.02 -48.95 39.36
N SER A 156 -31.93 -49.47 38.53
CA SER A 156 -33.21 -50.01 38.99
C SER A 156 -33.02 -51.15 39.98
N GLU A 157 -32.07 -52.06 39.73
CA GLU A 157 -31.77 -53.17 40.65
C GLU A 157 -31.16 -52.69 41.98
N VAL A 158 -30.24 -51.72 41.92
CA VAL A 158 -29.66 -51.12 43.13
C VAL A 158 -30.71 -50.39 43.95
N ASP A 159 -31.60 -49.63 43.31
CA ASP A 159 -32.68 -48.92 44.00
C ASP A 159 -33.67 -49.90 44.63
N ARG A 160 -33.97 -51.04 43.98
CA ARG A 160 -34.77 -52.13 44.54
C ARG A 160 -34.14 -52.70 45.81
N LEU A 161 -32.85 -53.05 45.76
CA LEU A 161 -32.11 -53.56 46.92
C LEU A 161 -32.02 -52.54 48.07
N ARG A 162 -31.84 -51.25 47.74
CA ARG A 162 -31.86 -50.17 48.73
C ARG A 162 -33.22 -50.04 49.40
N GLN A 163 -34.30 -50.17 48.65
CA GLN A 163 -35.65 -50.13 49.18
C GLN A 163 -35.91 -51.31 50.14
N GLU A 164 -35.44 -52.52 49.81
CA GLU A 164 -35.51 -53.69 50.71
C GLU A 164 -34.75 -53.47 52.02
N LEU A 165 -33.66 -52.70 51.99
CA LEU A 165 -32.87 -52.33 53.17
C LEU A 165 -33.37 -51.06 53.90
N GLY A 166 -34.47 -50.45 53.45
CA GLY A 166 -35.00 -49.21 54.02
C GLY A 166 -34.16 -47.95 53.74
N GLN A 167 -33.30 -47.98 52.72
CA GLN A 167 -32.49 -46.83 52.31
C GLN A 167 -33.17 -46.04 51.18
N ALA A 168 -32.84 -44.73 51.09
CA ALA A 168 -33.32 -43.88 50.01
C ALA A 168 -32.70 -44.25 48.65
N PRO A 169 -33.43 -44.05 47.53
CA PRO A 169 -32.93 -44.35 46.19
C PRO A 169 -31.74 -43.45 45.82
N LEU A 170 -30.93 -43.93 44.88
CA LEU A 170 -29.77 -43.19 44.39
C LEU A 170 -30.18 -41.91 43.62
N PRO A 171 -29.37 -40.83 43.74
CA PRO A 171 -29.54 -39.63 42.91
C PRO A 171 -29.56 -39.95 41.40
N PRO A 172 -30.24 -39.13 40.59
CA PRO A 172 -30.25 -39.30 39.15
C PRO A 172 -28.87 -39.00 38.55
N LEU A 173 -28.50 -39.70 37.48
CA LEU A 173 -27.22 -39.52 36.77
C LEU A 173 -26.98 -38.07 36.35
N GLN A 174 -28.05 -37.35 35.99
CA GLN A 174 -28.00 -35.94 35.59
C GLN A 174 -27.36 -35.05 36.66
N ALA A 175 -27.63 -35.29 37.95
CA ALA A 175 -27.05 -34.50 39.02
C ALA A 175 -25.52 -34.61 39.05
N THR A 176 -24.99 -35.82 38.82
CA THR A 176 -23.54 -36.06 38.72
C THR A 176 -22.94 -35.41 37.47
N LEU A 177 -23.64 -35.45 36.33
CA LEU A 177 -23.19 -34.81 35.10
C LEU A 177 -23.15 -33.28 35.22
N ASP A 178 -24.14 -32.68 35.88
CA ASP A 178 -24.20 -31.24 36.11
C ASP A 178 -23.06 -30.78 37.03
N GLU A 179 -22.74 -31.56 38.07
CA GLU A 179 -21.61 -31.29 38.94
C GLU A 179 -20.28 -31.35 38.17
N LYS A 180 -20.09 -32.35 37.32
CA LYS A 180 -18.89 -32.50 36.49
C LYS A 180 -18.76 -31.37 35.46
N THR A 181 -19.86 -31.00 34.80
CA THR A 181 -19.91 -29.85 33.89
C THR A 181 -19.52 -28.56 34.62
N SER A 182 -20.06 -28.36 35.82
CA SER A 182 -19.75 -27.20 36.66
C SER A 182 -18.29 -27.16 37.09
N GLN A 183 -17.69 -28.32 37.35
CA GLN A 183 -16.27 -28.46 37.66
C GLN A 183 -15.41 -28.11 36.45
N TYR A 184 -15.72 -28.66 35.28
CA TYR A 184 -15.00 -28.34 34.04
C TYR A 184 -15.04 -26.83 33.71
N LEU A 185 -16.20 -26.19 33.86
CA LEU A 185 -16.33 -24.74 33.65
C LEU A 185 -15.53 -23.92 34.67
N ARG A 186 -15.42 -24.38 35.92
CA ARG A 186 -14.54 -23.77 36.94
C ARG A 186 -13.08 -23.92 36.55
N ASP A 187 -12.64 -25.12 36.19
CA ASP A 187 -11.25 -25.40 35.80
C ASP A 187 -10.86 -24.61 34.55
N ARG A 188 -11.76 -24.51 33.57
CA ARG A 188 -11.55 -23.70 32.37
C ARG A 188 -11.42 -22.21 32.69
N ARG A 189 -12.15 -21.70 33.68
CA ARG A 189 -12.02 -20.30 34.13
C ARG A 189 -10.66 -20.04 34.78
N VAL A 190 -10.18 -20.97 35.60
CA VAL A 190 -8.89 -20.84 36.31
C VAL A 190 -7.70 -21.04 35.37
N ASN A 191 -7.79 -21.95 34.39
CA ASN A 191 -6.69 -22.26 33.47
C ASN A 191 -6.73 -21.50 32.12
N GLY A 192 -7.88 -20.94 31.74
CA GLY A 192 -8.09 -20.30 30.43
C GLY A 192 -7.24 -19.04 30.22
N GLU A 193 -6.85 -18.36 31.30
CA GLU A 193 -6.09 -17.10 31.22
C GLU A 193 -4.62 -17.31 30.76
N LYS A 194 -4.09 -18.53 30.87
CA LYS A 194 -2.72 -18.85 30.42
C LYS A 194 -2.58 -19.19 28.94
N ARG A 195 -3.67 -19.43 28.21
CA ARG A 195 -3.60 -19.92 26.82
C ARG A 195 -3.99 -18.91 25.74
N SER A 196 -4.65 -17.80 26.08
CA SER A 196 -5.12 -16.83 25.09
C SER A 196 -4.11 -15.75 24.67
N ALA A 197 -2.90 -15.71 25.21
CA ALA A 197 -1.94 -14.62 24.95
C ALA A 197 -0.69 -15.02 24.13
N GLY A 198 -0.51 -16.29 23.73
CA GLY A 198 0.81 -16.78 23.35
C GLY A 198 0.94 -17.66 22.11
N ASP A 199 -0.11 -17.91 21.33
CA ASP A 199 -0.02 -18.86 20.21
C ASP A 199 -0.57 -18.29 18.89
N VAL A 200 0.04 -17.18 18.46
CA VAL A 200 0.10 -16.77 17.06
C VAL A 200 1.54 -16.34 16.80
N SER A 201 2.50 -17.27 16.86
CA SER A 201 3.87 -16.98 16.46
C SER A 201 4.65 -18.25 16.11
N LEU A 202 4.31 -18.85 14.97
CA LEU A 202 5.14 -19.74 14.14
C LEU A 202 4.53 -19.59 12.73
N SER A 203 5.22 -19.26 11.64
CA SER A 203 6.65 -19.30 11.33
C SER A 203 6.86 -18.67 9.95
N GLN A 204 7.85 -17.80 9.79
CA GLN A 204 8.51 -17.59 8.49
C GLN A 204 10.02 -17.48 8.71
N GLU A 205 10.71 -18.59 8.44
CA GLU A 205 12.15 -18.60 8.26
C GLU A 205 12.54 -17.79 7.01
N ALA A 206 13.48 -16.87 7.18
CA ALA A 206 14.37 -16.41 6.12
C ALA A 206 15.76 -16.18 6.71
N PRO A 207 16.86 -16.55 6.03
CA PRO A 207 18.18 -16.57 6.62
C PRO A 207 18.94 -15.25 6.45
N SER A 208 19.83 -15.01 7.43
CA SER A 208 21.09 -14.24 7.36
C SER A 208 21.03 -12.70 7.37
N GLY A 209 21.75 -12.12 8.35
CA GLY A 209 22.59 -10.94 8.08
C GLY A 209 22.43 -9.71 8.98
N THR A 210 23.35 -9.58 9.94
CA THR A 210 23.91 -8.32 10.49
C THR A 210 23.18 -7.59 11.64
N THR A 211 23.64 -7.91 12.85
CA THR A 211 23.94 -7.00 13.98
C THR A 211 23.81 -5.49 13.74
N LYS A 212 22.81 -4.80 14.35
CA LYS A 212 22.95 -3.49 15.05
C LYS A 212 21.86 -3.24 16.12
N ARG A 213 22.30 -3.28 17.39
CA ARG A 213 21.84 -2.73 18.69
C ARG A 213 20.47 -2.02 18.84
N PRO A 214 19.81 -2.16 20.01
CA PRO A 214 18.55 -1.49 20.34
C PRO A 214 18.82 -0.01 20.67
N ARG A 215 18.23 0.91 19.90
CA ARG A 215 18.21 2.34 20.26
C ARG A 215 16.92 2.64 21.01
N GLY A 216 17.12 3.22 22.19
CA GLY A 216 16.12 3.53 23.19
C GLY A 216 14.86 4.20 22.67
N ARG A 217 13.75 3.73 23.25
CA ARG A 217 12.56 4.47 23.64
C ARG A 217 12.67 5.99 23.41
N PRO A 218 11.82 6.60 22.58
CA PRO A 218 11.68 8.05 22.53
C PRO A 218 11.30 8.55 23.93
N LYS A 219 12.21 9.30 24.57
CA LYS A 219 11.91 10.06 25.78
C LYS A 219 10.96 11.20 25.41
N GLY A 220 9.86 11.29 26.15
CA GLY A 220 9.31 12.59 26.54
C GLY A 220 8.13 13.09 25.72
N SER A 221 6.95 12.84 26.27
CA SER A 221 5.82 13.77 26.25
C SER A 221 6.26 15.23 26.47
N LYS A 222 5.76 16.14 25.62
CA LYS A 222 5.37 17.48 26.03
C LYS A 222 4.02 17.82 25.42
N ASN A 223 3.03 17.84 26.30
CA ASN A 223 1.75 18.50 26.13
C ASN A 223 1.96 19.96 25.66
N ARG A 224 1.13 20.43 24.72
CA ARG A 224 0.63 21.80 24.80
C ARG A 224 -0.87 21.79 24.61
N ALA A 225 -1.53 21.95 25.74
CA ALA A 225 -2.95 22.16 25.87
C ALA A 225 -3.41 23.42 25.11
N SER A 226 -4.65 23.34 24.64
CA SER A 226 -5.69 24.35 24.80
C SER A 226 -5.33 25.80 24.45
N ARG A 227 -5.81 26.24 23.28
CA ARG A 227 -6.28 27.61 23.13
C ARG A 227 -7.79 27.60 22.93
N THR A 228 -8.45 27.94 24.04
CA THR A 228 -9.75 28.57 24.16
C THR A 228 -9.90 29.77 23.20
N GLY A 229 -11.09 29.91 22.62
CA GLY A 229 -11.55 31.05 21.83
C GLY A 229 -12.64 30.56 20.86
N GLY A 230 -13.92 30.51 21.19
CA GLY A 230 -14.69 31.60 21.77
C GLY A 230 -15.06 32.57 20.65
N ASN A 231 -16.12 32.29 19.88
CA ASN A 231 -16.90 33.36 19.29
C ASN A 231 -18.36 32.96 19.08
N ALA A 232 -19.22 33.82 19.64
CA ALA A 232 -20.66 33.80 19.53
C ALA A 232 -21.09 34.75 18.40
N SER A 233 -22.08 34.31 17.63
CA SER A 233 -23.04 35.13 16.86
C SER A 233 -24.08 34.14 16.33
N GLY A 234 -25.36 34.15 16.68
CA GLY A 234 -26.22 35.27 17.08
C GLY A 234 -26.73 35.97 15.83
N GLY A 235 -27.98 35.67 15.43
CA GLY A 235 -28.77 36.57 14.58
C GLY A 235 -29.54 35.94 13.42
N ALA A 236 -30.86 35.85 13.63
CA ALA A 236 -31.98 35.83 12.69
C ALA A 236 -32.16 34.62 11.74
#